data_AF-A0ABD5YDX6-F1
#
_entry.id   AF-A0ABD5YDX6-F1
#
_cell.length_a   1.000
_cell.length_b   1.000
_cell.length_c   1.000
_cell.angle_alpha   90.00
_cell.angle_beta   90.00
_cell.angle_gamma   90.00
#
_symmetry.space_group_name_H-M   'P 1'
#
loop_
_entity.id
_entity.type
_entity.pdbx_description
1 polymer ?
#
loop_
_entity_poly.entity_id
_entity_poly.type
_entity_poly.pdbx_seq_one_letter_code
_entity_poly.pdbx_strand_id
1 'polypeptide(L)' 'MSDAPTTGPCDGCGEPTTDALSRTVRLSVDGANIDTQRLCPDCFADWIERYQDRLGSGPDDSEDSSEIIID' A
#
# COMPACT_ATOMS: atom_id res chain seq x y z
N MET A 1 -28.48 0.21 14.08
CA MET A 1 -27.98 -0.33 12.81
C MET A 1 -26.80 -1.21 13.17
N SER A 2 -26.83 -2.49 12.83
CA SER A 2 -25.76 -3.42 13.19
C SER A 2 -24.53 -3.08 12.36
N ASP A 3 -23.54 -2.46 13.00
CA ASP A 3 -22.18 -2.32 12.48
C ASP A 3 -21.49 -3.70 12.61
N ALA A 4 -22.07 -4.72 11.97
CA ALA A 4 -21.43 -6.01 11.90
C ALA A 4 -20.22 -5.83 10.98
N PRO A 5 -19.00 -6.20 11.41
CA PRO A 5 -17.81 -6.04 10.60
C PRO A 5 -17.98 -6.84 9.31
N THR A 6 -18.11 -6.13 8.20
CA THR A 6 -18.16 -6.73 6.87
C THR A 6 -16.82 -7.40 6.59
N THR A 7 -16.88 -8.60 6.03
CA THR A 7 -15.72 -9.42 5.70
C THR A 7 -15.74 -9.73 4.22
N GLY A 8 -14.62 -9.53 3.55
CA GLY A 8 -14.41 -9.83 2.14
C GLY A 8 -13.11 -10.62 1.95
N PRO A 9 -12.90 -11.25 0.79
CA PRO A 9 -11.65 -11.91 0.49
C PRO A 9 -10.48 -10.90 0.41
N CYS A 10 -9.28 -11.37 0.75
CA CYS A 10 -8.02 -10.71 0.43
C CYS A 10 -7.61 -11.05 -1.00
N ASP A 11 -7.23 -10.06 -1.80
CA ASP A 11 -6.82 -10.28 -3.19
C ASP A 11 -5.43 -10.94 -3.31
N GLY A 12 -4.64 -10.92 -2.22
CA GLY A 12 -3.31 -11.54 -2.17
C GLY A 12 -3.34 -13.04 -1.85
N CYS A 13 -3.98 -13.42 -0.74
CA CYS A 13 -4.00 -14.82 -0.26
C CYS A 13 -5.37 -15.51 -0.42
N GLY A 14 -6.43 -14.78 -0.76
CA GLY A 14 -7.80 -15.30 -0.85
C GLY A 14 -8.51 -15.47 0.50
N GLU A 15 -7.82 -15.29 1.63
CA GLU A 15 -8.40 -15.47 2.96
C GLU A 15 -9.37 -14.35 3.33
N PRO A 16 -10.42 -14.65 4.12
CA PRO A 16 -11.35 -13.65 4.58
C PRO A 16 -10.65 -12.64 5.50
N THR A 17 -10.84 -11.36 5.20
CA THR A 17 -10.31 -10.24 6.00
C THR A 17 -11.47 -9.33 6.37
N THR A 18 -11.50 -8.86 7.62
CA THR A 18 -12.49 -7.88 8.07
C THR A 18 -12.18 -6.50 7.48
N ASP A 19 -13.20 -5.72 7.13
CA ASP A 19 -13.00 -4.39 6.54
C ASP A 19 -12.20 -3.45 7.45
N ALA A 20 -12.36 -3.59 8.77
CA ALA A 20 -11.62 -2.81 9.76
C ALA A 20 -10.09 -3.03 9.70
N LEU A 21 -9.64 -4.21 9.25
CA LEU A 21 -8.21 -4.55 9.12
C LEU A 21 -7.71 -4.48 7.68
N SER A 22 -8.62 -4.43 6.71
CA SER A 22 -8.28 -4.42 5.30
C SER A 22 -7.58 -3.12 4.89
N ARG A 23 -6.63 -3.24 3.95
CA ARG A 23 -5.97 -2.09 3.31
C ARG A 23 -6.29 -2.10 1.83
N THR A 24 -6.59 -0.92 1.29
CA THR A 24 -6.81 -0.75 -0.15
C THR A 24 -5.57 -0.16 -0.78
N VAL A 25 -4.95 -0.91 -1.68
CA VAL A 25 -3.87 -0.45 -2.54
C VAL A 25 -4.46 -0.02 -3.87
N ARG A 26 -4.15 1.21 -4.30
CA ARG A 26 -4.52 1.73 -5.61
C ARG A 26 -3.25 2.03 -6.39
N LEU A 27 -3.05 1.33 -7.51
CA LEU A 27 -1.90 1.53 -8.39
C LEU A 27 -2.32 2.30 -9.63
N SER A 28 -1.55 3.35 -9.95
CA SER A 28 -1.78 4.18 -11.13
C SER A 28 -0.47 4.44 -11.86
N VAL A 29 -0.53 4.45 -13.19
CA VAL A 29 0.59 4.76 -14.09
C VAL A 29 0.12 5.85 -15.03
N ASP A 30 0.91 6.92 -15.19
CA ASP A 30 0.57 8.08 -16.03
C ASP A 30 -0.82 8.68 -15.73
N GLY A 31 -1.20 8.65 -14.44
CA GLY A 31 -2.50 9.15 -13.95
C GLY A 31 -3.68 8.21 -14.20
N ALA A 32 -3.51 7.12 -14.95
CA ALA A 32 -4.52 6.09 -15.15
C ALA A 32 -4.46 5.05 -14.04
N ASN A 33 -5.60 4.74 -13.41
CA ASN A 33 -5.68 3.63 -12.47
C ASN A 33 -5.59 2.29 -13.22
N ILE A 34 -4.60 1.49 -12.88
CA ILE A 34 -4.37 0.19 -13.52
C ILE A 34 -4.82 -0.97 -12.64
N ASP A 35 -4.87 -0.76 -11.32
CA ASP A 35 -5.23 -1.81 -10.38
C ASP A 35 -5.77 -1.25 -9.05
N THR A 36 -6.62 -2.02 -8.39
CA THR A 36 -7.13 -1.75 -7.04
C THR A 36 -7.27 -3.07 -6.30
N GLN A 37 -6.53 -3.24 -5.20
CA GLN A 37 -6.50 -4.46 -4.41
C GLN A 37 -6.91 -4.19 -2.97
N ARG A 38 -7.69 -5.09 -2.39
CA ARG A 38 -8.03 -5.19 -0.97
C ARG A 38 -7.17 -6.28 -0.33
N LEU A 39 -6.28 -5.90 0.58
CA LEU A 39 -5.30 -6.80 1.18
C LEU A 39 -5.51 -6.93 2.69
N CYS A 40 -5.19 -8.13 3.21
CA CYS A 40 -4.97 -8.34 4.63
C CYS A 40 -3.66 -7.64 5.08
N PRO A 41 -3.46 -7.42 6.40
CA PRO A 41 -2.27 -6.76 6.91
C PRO A 41 -0.96 -7.39 6.43
N ASP A 42 -0.88 -8.73 6.38
CA ASP A 42 0.32 -9.45 5.98
C ASP A 42 0.60 -9.28 4.47
N CYS A 43 -0.40 -9.51 3.61
CA CYS A 43 -0.24 -9.31 2.17
C CYS A 43 0.04 -7.85 1.80
N PHE A 44 -0.41 -6.88 2.61
CA PHE A 44 -0.07 -5.48 2.41
C PHE A 44 1.41 -5.19 2.69
N ALA A 45 1.99 -5.77 3.75
CA ALA A 45 3.42 -5.66 4.03
C ALA A 45 4.26 -6.27 2.89
N ASP A 46 3.92 -7.49 2.46
CA ASP A 46 4.58 -8.17 1.34
C ASP A 46 4.48 -7.36 0.03
N TRP A 47 3.36 -6.65 -0.17
CA TRP A 47 3.17 -5.82 -1.35
C TRP A 47 4.12 -4.61 -1.35
N ILE A 48 4.30 -3.94 -0.20
CA ILE A 48 5.22 -2.82 -0.05
C ILE A 48 6.65 -3.25 -0.33
N GLU A 49 7.12 -4.32 0.32
CA GLU A 49 8.48 -4.82 0.15
C GLU A 49 8.78 -5.15 -1.31
N ARG A 50 7.87 -5.88 -1.98
CA ARG A 50 8.02 -6.21 -3.40
C ARG A 50 8.05 -4.98 -4.29
N TYR A 51 7.23 -3.97 -4.00
CA TYR A 51 7.21 -2.72 -4.76
C TYR A 51 8.53 -1.97 -4.60
N GLN A 52 9.02 -1.84 -3.37
CA GLN A 52 10.30 -1.21 -3.07
C GLN A 52 11.47 -1.97 -3.70
N ASP A 53 11.49 -3.30 -3.63
CA ASP A 53 12.55 -4.11 -4.24
C ASP A 53 12.57 -3.99 -5.76
N ARG A 54 11.40 -4.02 -6.41
CA ARG A 54 11.32 -4.04 -7.88
C ARG A 54 11.37 -2.67 -8.52
N LEU A 55 10.85 -1.64 -7.84
CA LEU A 55 10.65 -0.31 -8.40
C LEU A 55 11.27 0.80 -7.54
N GLY A 56 11.67 0.51 -6.31
CA GLY A 56 12.34 1.46 -5.40
C GLY A 56 13.83 1.66 -5.68
N SER A 57 14.39 1.05 -6.74
CA SER A 57 15.73 1.37 -7.23
C SER A 57 15.73 2.62 -8.13
N GLY A 58 15.41 3.77 -7.55
CA GLY A 58 16.14 5.00 -7.85
C GLY A 58 17.20 5.18 -6.75
N PRO A 59 18.40 5.70 -7.04
CA PRO A 59 19.43 5.83 -6.02
C PRO A 59 18.87 6.55 -4.81
N ASP A 60 19.08 5.93 -3.66
CA ASP A 60 19.22 6.54 -2.35
C ASP A 60 19.37 8.08 -2.43
N ASP A 61 18.27 8.81 -2.22
CA ASP A 61 18.32 10.18 -1.71
C ASP A 61 18.33 10.04 -0.18
N SER A 62 19.30 9.28 0.33
CA SER A 62 19.87 9.60 1.62
C SER A 62 20.85 10.74 1.33
N GLU A 63 20.71 11.85 2.06
CA GLU A 63 21.51 13.09 1.94
C GLU A 63 20.94 14.20 1.03
N ASP A 64 19.82 14.81 1.43
CA ASP A 64 19.79 16.27 1.52
C ASP A 64 19.11 16.68 2.83
N SER A 65 19.94 16.89 3.85
CA SER A 65 19.64 17.86 4.89
C SER A 65 19.43 19.22 4.21
N SER A 66 18.22 19.48 3.72
CA SER A 66 17.78 20.83 3.44
C SER A 66 17.58 21.53 4.79
N GLU A 67 18.72 21.97 5.33
CA GLU A 67 18.78 23.04 6.32
C GLU A 67 17.92 24.18 5.79
N ILE A 68 16.76 24.37 6.43
CA ILE A 68 15.90 25.50 6.17
C ILE A 68 16.57 26.76 6.73
N ILE A 69 17.41 27.40 5.91
CA ILE A 69 17.91 28.74 6.21
C ILE A 69 16.76 29.71 5.90
N ILE A 70 16.08 30.14 6.95
CA ILE A 70 15.13 31.25 6.92
C ILE A 70 15.97 32.54 7.00
N ASP A 71 16.02 33.31 5.91
CA ASP A 71 16.47 34.72 5.91
C ASP A 71 15.31 35.65 6.27
#